data_AF-A0A3S3NMU6-F1
#
_entry.id   AF-A0A3S3NMU6-F1
#
_cell.length_a   1.000
_cell.length_b   1.000
_cell.length_c   1.000
_cell.angle_alpha   90.00
_cell.angle_beta   90.00
_cell.angle_gamma   90.00
#
_symmetry.space_group_name_H-M   'P 1'
#
loop_
_entity.id
_entity.type
_entity.pdbx_description
1 polymer ?
#
loop_
_entity_poly.entity_id
_entity_poly.type
_entity_poly.pdbx_seq_one_letter_code
_entity_poly.pdbx_strand_id
1 'polypeptide(L)'
;MLFFFTLTVYLLFSKLGEKSGGEMELHSANHQREEPCYAGVPMSTIVEQGFGVGDVISLLWFKRSLPRYCTQFIEICIMLCADHWSLCLCAHNTIVTFSKGGKDLVSASSQRLLTIGPRFGGAIDDAARYFKDAYDKGLSPYEFVEGMKKKGIRVPEIGHSI
;
A
#
# COMPACT_ATOMS: atom_id res chain seq x y z
N MET A 1 16.71 0.95 6.87
CA MET A 1 15.58 0.62 7.76
C MET A 1 14.27 0.36 6.97
N LEU A 2 13.99 1.10 5.89
CA LEU A 2 12.86 0.80 4.97
C LEU A 2 12.96 -0.57 4.26
N PHE A 3 14.16 -1.05 3.94
CA PHE A 3 14.36 -2.27 3.15
C PHE A 3 13.75 -3.55 3.78
N PHE A 4 13.90 -3.72 5.10
CA PHE A 4 13.28 -4.85 5.83
C PHE A 4 11.77 -4.68 5.99
N PHE A 5 11.28 -3.43 5.98
CA PHE A 5 9.86 -3.14 6.06
C PHE A 5 9.17 -3.56 4.76
N THR A 6 9.67 -3.12 3.60
CA THR A 6 9.10 -3.42 2.28
C THR A 6 9.03 -4.92 2.00
N LEU A 7 10.05 -5.70 2.34
CA LEU A 7 10.05 -7.16 2.15
C LEU A 7 9.03 -7.88 3.06
N THR A 8 8.82 -7.38 4.28
CA THR A 8 7.85 -7.96 5.23
C THR A 8 6.42 -7.59 4.85
N VAL A 9 6.17 -6.35 4.41
CA VAL A 9 4.89 -5.93 3.78
C VAL A 9 4.59 -6.85 2.63
N TYR A 10 5.61 -7.12 1.83
CA TYR A 10 5.42 -7.85 0.60
C TYR A 10 5.19 -9.34 0.79
N LEU A 11 5.92 -10.02 1.67
CA LEU A 11 5.64 -11.44 1.97
C LEU A 11 4.22 -11.63 2.51
N LEU A 12 3.73 -10.65 3.28
CA LEU A 12 2.37 -10.62 3.77
C LEU A 12 1.37 -10.43 2.61
N PHE A 13 1.54 -9.38 1.80
CA PHE A 13 0.63 -9.08 0.69
C PHE A 13 0.71 -10.09 -0.47
N SER A 14 1.86 -10.74 -0.70
CA SER A 14 2.06 -11.71 -1.77
C SER A 14 1.45 -13.08 -1.43
N LYS A 15 1.55 -13.53 -0.17
CA LYS A 15 0.78 -14.69 0.33
C LYS A 15 -0.73 -14.45 0.30
N LEU A 16 -1.13 -13.19 0.39
CA LEU A 16 -2.52 -12.76 0.42
C LEU A 16 -3.08 -12.53 -1.00
N GLY A 17 -2.30 -11.98 -1.93
CA GLY A 17 -2.73 -11.55 -3.26
C GLY A 17 -2.92 -12.65 -4.29
N GLU A 18 -2.59 -13.91 -3.98
CA GLU A 18 -2.64 -15.01 -4.97
C GLU A 18 -4.04 -15.60 -5.21
N LYS A 19 -5.11 -15.08 -4.57
CA LYS A 19 -6.46 -15.68 -4.64
C LYS A 19 -7.65 -14.76 -4.95
N SER A 20 -7.47 -13.50 -5.35
CA SER A 20 -8.62 -12.64 -5.69
C SER A 20 -8.50 -12.03 -7.09
N GLY A 21 -8.58 -12.88 -8.11
CA GLY A 21 -8.89 -12.48 -9.49
C GLY A 21 -10.39 -12.29 -9.69
N GLY A 22 -11.03 -11.45 -8.88
CA GLY A 22 -12.43 -11.07 -9.05
C GLY A 22 -12.49 -9.58 -9.37
N GLU A 23 -13.18 -9.23 -10.45
CA GLU A 23 -13.49 -7.85 -10.81
C GLU A 23 -13.96 -7.07 -9.57
N MET A 24 -13.47 -5.85 -9.44
CA MET A 24 -13.82 -4.94 -8.35
C MET A 24 -15.24 -4.38 -8.59
N GLU A 25 -16.22 -5.25 -8.79
CA GLU A 25 -17.62 -4.86 -8.75
C GLU A 25 -17.96 -4.43 -7.31
N LEU A 26 -18.64 -3.28 -7.21
CA LEU A 26 -19.09 -2.56 -6.02
C LEU A 26 -20.14 -3.34 -5.20
N HIS A 27 -19.95 -4.63 -4.98
CA HIS A 27 -20.76 -5.44 -4.08
C HIS A 27 -20.49 -5.14 -2.58
N SER A 28 -19.54 -4.25 -2.26
CA SER A 28 -19.14 -3.95 -0.88
C SER A 28 -19.92 -2.81 -0.21
N ALA A 29 -20.79 -2.10 -0.92
CA ALA A 29 -21.65 -1.07 -0.37
C ALA A 29 -23.03 -1.18 -1.02
N ASN A 30 -23.76 -2.24 -0.69
CA ASN A 30 -25.09 -2.43 -1.24
C ASN A 30 -26.07 -1.49 -0.52
N HIS A 31 -26.33 -0.31 -1.12
CA HIS A 31 -27.30 0.67 -0.63
C HIS A 31 -28.75 0.17 -0.62
N GLN A 32 -29.02 -1.03 -1.14
CA GLN A 32 -30.34 -1.67 -1.10
C GLN A 32 -30.58 -2.50 0.17
N ARG A 33 -29.57 -2.74 1.01
CA ARG A 33 -29.74 -3.39 2.31
C ARG A 33 -29.97 -2.33 3.38
N GLU A 34 -30.76 -2.70 4.39
CA GLU A 34 -31.09 -1.87 5.55
C GLU A 34 -29.84 -1.48 6.36
N GLU A 35 -28.75 -2.26 6.27
CA GLU A 35 -27.44 -1.95 6.84
C GLU A 35 -26.27 -2.10 5.85
N PRO A 36 -25.27 -1.19 5.87
CA PRO A 36 -24.05 -1.33 5.08
C PRO A 36 -23.24 -2.54 5.57
N CYS A 37 -22.84 -3.38 4.62
CA CYS A 37 -22.08 -4.61 4.89
C CYS A 37 -20.74 -4.58 4.14
N TYR A 38 -19.62 -4.81 4.83
CA TYR A 38 -18.29 -4.95 4.22
C TYR A 38 -17.96 -6.43 4.05
N ALA A 39 -17.86 -6.87 2.79
CA ALA A 39 -17.62 -8.29 2.44
C ALA A 39 -18.57 -9.29 3.15
N GLY A 40 -19.83 -8.89 3.37
CA GLY A 40 -20.84 -9.71 4.05
C GLY A 40 -20.88 -9.57 5.57
N VAL A 41 -19.99 -8.79 6.19
CA VAL A 41 -20.03 -8.45 7.62
C VAL A 41 -20.81 -7.14 7.80
N PRO A 42 -21.90 -7.12 8.59
CA PRO A 42 -22.67 -5.90 8.82
C PRO A 42 -21.88 -4.90 9.69
N MET A 43 -22.07 -3.61 9.44
CA MET A 43 -21.35 -2.54 10.14
C MET A 43 -21.55 -2.57 11.65
N SER A 44 -22.73 -2.97 12.13
CA SER A 44 -23.05 -3.17 13.55
C SER A 44 -22.03 -4.11 14.22
N THR A 45 -21.77 -5.26 13.59
CA THR A 45 -20.78 -6.24 14.08
C THR A 45 -19.35 -5.70 14.09
N ILE A 46 -18.97 -4.86 13.11
CA ILE A 46 -17.63 -4.25 13.04
C ILE A 46 -17.39 -3.31 14.23
N VAL A 47 -18.40 -2.51 14.58
CA VAL A 47 -18.34 -1.58 15.71
C VAL A 47 -18.37 -2.33 17.05
N GLU A 48 -19.25 -3.31 17.20
CA GLU A 48 -19.40 -4.09 18.44
C GLU A 48 -18.17 -4.95 18.77
N GLN A 49 -17.56 -5.55 17.75
CA GLN A 49 -16.37 -6.39 17.92
C GLN A 49 -15.07 -5.58 17.99
N GLY A 50 -15.12 -4.25 17.83
CA GLY A 50 -13.96 -3.37 17.96
C GLY A 50 -12.92 -3.55 16.85
N PHE A 51 -13.37 -3.71 15.61
CA PHE A 51 -12.49 -3.87 14.45
C PHE A 51 -11.66 -2.59 14.23
N GLY A 52 -10.36 -2.76 14.00
CA GLY A 52 -9.45 -1.67 13.70
C GLY A 52 -9.56 -1.16 12.26
N VAL A 53 -8.82 -0.10 11.95
CA VAL A 53 -8.73 0.44 10.59
C VAL A 53 -8.11 -0.61 9.64
N GLY A 54 -7.14 -1.38 10.14
CA GLY A 54 -6.53 -2.47 9.37
C GLY A 54 -7.51 -3.58 9.02
N ASP A 55 -8.45 -3.90 9.92
CA ASP A 55 -9.46 -4.94 9.70
C ASP A 55 -10.49 -4.49 8.65
N VAL A 56 -10.93 -3.24 8.71
CA VAL A 56 -11.85 -2.65 7.71
C VAL A 56 -11.20 -2.62 6.32
N ILE A 57 -9.92 -2.21 6.23
CA ILE A 57 -9.18 -2.23 4.96
C ILE A 57 -9.10 -3.67 4.42
N SER A 58 -8.89 -4.66 5.30
CA SER A 58 -8.82 -6.05 4.88
C SER A 58 -10.11 -6.57 4.25
N LEU A 59 -11.25 -6.21 4.84
CA LEU A 59 -12.58 -6.56 4.34
C LEU A 59 -12.87 -5.85 3.01
N LEU A 60 -12.53 -4.57 2.88
CA LEU A 60 -12.81 -3.79 1.67
C LEU A 60 -11.92 -4.22 0.49
N TRP A 61 -10.62 -4.39 0.70
CA TRP A 61 -9.67 -4.64 -0.38
C TRP A 61 -9.53 -6.11 -0.74
N PHE A 62 -9.54 -7.01 0.26
CA PHE A 62 -9.34 -8.44 0.05
C PHE A 62 -10.63 -9.27 0.14
N LYS A 63 -11.76 -8.65 0.47
CA LYS A 63 -13.05 -9.33 0.68
C LYS A 63 -12.97 -10.50 1.68
N ARG A 64 -12.05 -10.42 2.65
CA ARG A 64 -11.84 -11.46 3.68
C ARG A 64 -11.31 -10.86 4.98
N SER A 65 -11.62 -11.52 6.09
CA SER A 65 -10.99 -11.21 7.37
C SER A 65 -9.57 -11.76 7.40
N LEU A 66 -8.60 -10.87 7.61
CA LEU A 66 -7.20 -11.25 7.79
C LEU A 66 -6.89 -11.50 9.28
N PRO A 67 -5.88 -12.33 9.60
CA PRO A 67 -5.41 -12.49 10.96
C PRO A 67 -4.93 -11.16 11.57
N ARG A 68 -5.05 -11.03 12.90
CA ARG A 68 -4.70 -9.79 13.64
C ARG A 68 -3.28 -9.28 13.39
N TYR A 69 -2.31 -10.19 13.17
CA TYR A 69 -0.93 -9.78 12.86
C TYR A 69 -0.83 -9.05 11.51
N CYS A 70 -1.66 -9.41 10.53
CA CYS A 70 -1.70 -8.74 9.23
C CYS A 70 -2.32 -7.36 9.33
N THR A 71 -3.39 -7.22 10.12
CA THR A 71 -4.15 -5.97 10.20
C THR A 71 -3.41 -4.94 11.03
N GLN A 72 -2.73 -5.36 12.11
CA GLN A 72 -1.74 -4.53 12.82
C GLN A 72 -0.59 -4.09 11.90
N PHE A 73 -0.13 -4.99 11.03
CA PHE A 73 0.94 -4.66 10.11
C PHE A 73 0.51 -3.56 9.11
N ILE A 74 -0.71 -3.65 8.57
CA ILE A 74 -1.30 -2.61 7.70
C ILE A 74 -1.38 -1.26 8.45
N GLU A 75 -1.80 -1.27 9.72
CA GLU A 75 -1.85 -0.06 10.54
C GLU A 75 -0.46 0.56 10.75
N ILE A 76 0.56 -0.26 11.00
CA ILE A 76 1.94 0.20 11.09
C ILE A 76 2.42 0.82 9.76
N CYS A 77 2.09 0.22 8.61
CA CYS A 77 2.39 0.81 7.31
C CYS A 77 1.78 2.21 7.16
N ILE A 78 0.51 2.37 7.54
CA ILE A 78 -0.19 3.65 7.46
C ILE A 78 0.47 4.69 8.38
N MET A 79 0.79 4.30 9.61
CA MET A 79 1.45 5.19 10.57
C MET A 79 2.84 5.63 10.08
N LEU A 80 3.65 4.73 9.54
CA LEU A 80 4.99 5.08 9.02
C LEU A 80 4.92 5.96 7.76
N CYS A 81 3.96 5.71 6.88
CA CYS A 81 3.75 6.54 5.69
C CYS A 81 3.21 7.95 6.02
N ALA A 82 2.57 8.13 7.19
CA ALA A 82 2.01 9.42 7.59
C ALA A 82 3.11 10.45 7.94
N ASP A 83 4.19 10.03 8.61
CA ASP A 83 5.23 10.93 9.13
C ASP A 83 6.23 11.40 8.05
N HIS A 84 6.58 10.52 7.11
CA HIS A 84 7.57 10.80 6.05
C HIS A 84 7.11 11.82 4.99
N TRP A 85 5.94 12.45 5.18
CA TRP A 85 5.33 13.32 4.19
C TRP A 85 6.08 14.64 3.99
N SER A 86 6.60 15.28 5.05
CA SER A 86 6.96 16.71 5.05
C SER A 86 8.14 17.12 4.17
N LEU A 87 9.03 16.20 3.77
CA LEU A 87 10.18 16.48 2.89
C LEU A 87 10.04 15.95 1.45
N CYS A 88 8.93 15.27 1.12
CA CYS A 88 8.73 14.74 -0.22
C CYS A 88 8.22 15.84 -1.17
N LEU A 89 8.61 15.80 -2.45
CA LEU A 89 8.14 16.72 -3.50
C LEU A 89 6.59 16.78 -3.54
N CYS A 90 5.94 15.67 -3.18
CA CYS A 90 4.50 15.57 -3.05
C CYS A 90 3.91 16.51 -1.99
N ALA A 91 4.57 16.69 -0.84
CA ALA A 91 4.15 17.62 0.19
C ALA A 91 4.43 19.07 -0.19
N HIS A 92 5.55 19.31 -0.87
CA HIS A 92 5.89 20.64 -1.37
C HIS A 92 4.81 21.18 -2.32
N ASN A 93 4.31 20.36 -3.25
CA ASN A 93 3.25 20.77 -4.19
C ASN A 93 1.92 21.07 -3.47
N THR A 94 1.57 20.31 -2.42
CA THR A 94 0.40 20.60 -1.59
C THR A 94 0.57 21.87 -0.77
N ILE A 95 1.73 22.09 -0.13
CA ILE A 95 2.02 23.29 0.67
C ILE A 95 1.98 24.53 -0.23
N VAL A 96 2.60 24.49 -1.41
CA VAL A 96 2.57 25.60 -2.36
C VAL A 96 1.15 25.87 -2.85
N THR A 97 0.37 24.84 -3.14
CA THR A 97 -1.01 25.00 -3.61
C THR A 97 -1.94 25.56 -2.53
N PHE A 98 -1.78 25.11 -1.29
CA PHE A 98 -2.59 25.54 -0.15
C PHE A 98 -2.18 26.95 0.33
N SER A 99 -0.87 27.22 0.44
CA SER A 99 -0.32 28.47 0.99
C SER A 99 -0.26 29.61 -0.03
N LYS A 100 0.08 29.34 -1.30
CA LYS A 100 0.24 30.37 -2.33
C LYS A 100 -0.91 30.40 -3.34
N GLY A 101 -1.61 29.29 -3.51
CA GLY A 101 -2.70 29.17 -4.48
C GLY A 101 -4.08 29.54 -3.93
N GLY A 102 -4.23 29.66 -2.61
CA GLY A 102 -5.53 29.93 -1.96
C GLY A 102 -6.60 28.88 -2.28
N LYS A 103 -6.20 27.67 -2.70
CA LYS A 103 -7.12 26.64 -3.15
C LYS A 103 -7.65 25.83 -1.98
N ASP A 104 -8.82 25.24 -2.19
CA ASP A 104 -9.49 24.37 -1.24
C ASP A 104 -8.67 23.11 -0.87
N LEU A 105 -9.04 22.48 0.24
CA LEU A 105 -8.32 21.30 0.76
C LEU A 105 -8.33 20.12 -0.24
N VAL A 106 -9.40 19.95 -1.01
CA VAL A 106 -9.54 18.84 -1.96
C VAL A 106 -8.59 19.03 -3.14
N SER A 107 -8.46 20.24 -3.66
CA SER A 107 -7.52 20.53 -4.75
C SER A 107 -6.05 20.45 -4.30
N ALA A 108 -5.74 20.90 -3.08
CA ALA A 108 -4.39 20.77 -2.51
C ALA A 108 -3.99 19.30 -2.25
N SER A 109 -4.93 18.47 -1.78
CA SER A 109 -4.72 17.03 -1.58
C SER A 109 -4.64 16.25 -2.89
N SER A 110 -5.45 16.61 -3.88
CA SER A 110 -5.40 16.01 -5.23
C SER A 110 -4.05 16.24 -5.90
N GLN A 111 -3.44 17.42 -5.76
CA GLN A 111 -2.09 17.68 -6.27
C GLN A 111 -1.04 16.74 -5.67
N ARG A 112 -1.19 16.41 -4.38
CA ARG A 112 -0.36 15.42 -3.71
C ARG A 112 -0.54 14.03 -4.33
N LEU A 113 -1.79 13.61 -4.54
CA LEU A 113 -2.09 12.30 -5.11
C LEU A 113 -1.55 12.16 -6.54
N LEU A 114 -1.62 13.22 -7.35
CA LEU A 114 -1.11 13.23 -8.73
C LEU A 114 0.41 13.09 -8.85
N THR A 115 1.15 13.33 -7.77
CA THR A 115 2.61 13.12 -7.76
C THR A 115 3.01 11.70 -7.41
N ILE A 116 2.08 10.86 -6.92
CA ILE A 116 2.32 9.45 -6.68
C ILE A 116 2.46 8.74 -8.03
N GLY A 117 3.61 8.10 -8.25
CA GLY A 117 3.95 7.48 -9.52
C GLY A 117 5.29 6.75 -9.48
N PRO A 118 5.84 6.34 -10.63
CA PRO A 118 7.02 5.48 -10.69
C PRO A 118 8.26 6.06 -9.99
N ARG A 119 8.35 7.39 -9.86
CA ARG A 119 9.46 8.06 -9.17
C ARG A 119 9.19 8.39 -7.70
N PHE A 120 7.93 8.46 -7.28
CA PHE A 120 7.52 8.82 -5.92
C PHE A 120 6.45 7.84 -5.44
N GLY A 121 6.84 6.89 -4.59
CA GLY A 121 5.99 5.81 -4.08
C GLY A 121 6.01 4.52 -4.92
N GLY A 122 6.36 4.59 -6.20
CA GLY A 122 6.42 3.42 -7.09
C GLY A 122 7.53 2.40 -6.79
N ALA A 123 8.59 2.81 -6.08
CA ALA A 123 9.71 1.93 -5.75
C ALA A 123 9.31 0.74 -4.85
N ILE A 124 8.27 0.91 -4.01
CA ILE A 124 7.69 -0.16 -3.20
C ILE A 124 7.07 -1.24 -4.09
N ASP A 125 6.29 -0.86 -5.10
CA ASP A 125 5.63 -1.78 -6.04
C ASP A 125 6.65 -2.45 -6.97
N ASP A 126 7.66 -1.71 -7.44
CA ASP A 126 8.73 -2.27 -8.25
C ASP A 126 9.57 -3.28 -7.45
N ALA A 127 9.99 -2.92 -6.23
CA ALA A 127 10.72 -3.84 -5.35
C ALA A 127 9.92 -5.12 -5.14
N ALA A 128 8.65 -4.98 -4.75
CA ALA A 128 7.69 -6.07 -4.63
C ALA A 128 7.72 -7.02 -5.84
N ARG A 129 7.51 -6.50 -7.05
CA ARG A 129 7.52 -7.31 -8.28
C ARG A 129 8.83 -8.03 -8.51
N TYR A 130 9.98 -7.34 -8.41
CA TYR A 130 11.27 -7.94 -8.69
C TYR A 130 11.68 -8.99 -7.65
N PHE A 131 11.40 -8.75 -6.36
CA PHE A 131 11.69 -9.73 -5.31
C PHE A 131 10.79 -10.95 -5.41
N LYS A 132 9.51 -10.79 -5.76
CA LYS A 132 8.60 -11.92 -6.02
C LYS A 132 9.09 -12.77 -7.17
N ASP A 133 9.36 -12.12 -8.30
CA ASP A 133 9.82 -12.79 -9.51
C ASP A 133 11.11 -13.58 -9.26
N ALA A 134 12.01 -13.05 -8.44
CA ALA A 134 13.23 -13.75 -8.06
C ALA A 134 12.97 -14.95 -7.15
N TYR A 135 12.06 -14.79 -6.18
CA TYR A 135 11.66 -15.83 -5.25
C TYR A 135 10.93 -16.98 -5.96
N ASP A 136 9.94 -16.66 -6.80
CA ASP A 136 9.14 -17.63 -7.55
C ASP A 136 10.00 -18.40 -8.57
N LYS A 137 11.07 -17.78 -9.09
CA LYS A 137 12.06 -18.43 -9.97
C LYS A 137 13.14 -19.21 -9.21
N GLY A 138 13.14 -19.17 -7.87
CA GLY A 138 14.13 -19.86 -7.05
C GLY A 138 15.56 -19.36 -7.23
N LEU A 139 15.75 -18.11 -7.68
CA LEU A 139 17.08 -17.54 -7.93
C LEU A 139 17.80 -17.32 -6.61
N SER A 140 19.10 -17.63 -6.56
CA SER A 140 19.91 -17.24 -5.40
C SER A 140 20.04 -15.71 -5.32
N PRO A 141 20.22 -15.12 -4.13
CA PRO A 141 20.39 -13.67 -3.99
C PRO A 141 21.53 -13.11 -4.85
N TYR A 142 22.60 -13.87 -5.06
CA TYR A 142 23.73 -13.49 -5.90
C TYR A 142 23.34 -13.42 -7.38
N GLU A 143 22.64 -14.43 -7.89
CA GLU A 143 22.16 -14.48 -9.26
C GLU A 143 21.13 -13.38 -9.55
N PHE A 144 20.28 -13.06 -8.58
CA PHE A 144 19.34 -11.96 -8.68
C PHE A 144 20.05 -10.61 -8.89
N VAL A 145 21.05 -10.30 -8.05
CA VAL A 145 21.81 -9.04 -8.15
C VAL A 145 22.57 -8.96 -9.47
N GLU A 146 23.24 -10.05 -9.88
CA GLU A 146 23.93 -10.11 -11.17
C GLU A 146 22.95 -9.99 -12.35
N GLY A 147 21.75 -10.58 -12.24
CA GLY A 147 20.68 -10.44 -13.23
C GLY A 147 20.20 -8.99 -13.38
N MET A 148 20.06 -8.26 -12.27
CA MET A 148 19.67 -6.84 -12.28
C MET A 148 20.79 -5.94 -12.82
N LYS A 149 22.04 -6.24 -12.46
CA LYS A 149 23.23 -5.56 -12.98
C LYS A 149 23.38 -5.74 -14.50
N LYS A 150 23.18 -6.95 -15.03
CA LYS A 150 23.17 -7.23 -16.48
C LYS A 150 22.08 -6.46 -17.23
N LYS A 151 20.93 -6.25 -16.59
CA LYS A 151 19.83 -5.43 -17.15
C LYS A 151 20.09 -3.92 -17.04
N GLY A 152 21.16 -3.49 -16.35
CA GLY A 152 21.44 -2.08 -16.09
C GLY A 152 20.45 -1.41 -15.14
N ILE A 153 19.66 -2.20 -14.39
CA ILE A 153 18.63 -1.70 -13.47
C ILE A 153 19.20 -1.77 -12.05
N ARG A 154 19.16 -0.64 -11.33
CA ARG A 154 19.46 -0.63 -9.88
C ARG A 154 18.33 -1.36 -9.15
N VAL A 155 18.69 -2.22 -8.20
CA VAL A 155 17.68 -2.94 -7.41
C VAL A 155 16.82 -1.92 -6.67
N PRO A 156 15.50 -1.87 -6.92
CA PRO A 156 14.63 -0.92 -6.25
C PRO A 156 14.72 -1.06 -4.73
N GLU A 157 14.60 0.05 -4.00
CA GLU A 157 14.71 0.13 -2.54
C GLU A 157 16.09 -0.24 -1.95
N ILE A 158 17.08 -0.65 -2.75
CA ILE A 158 18.48 -0.82 -2.31
C ILE A 158 19.27 0.47 -2.58
N GLY A 159 19.50 1.23 -1.51
CA GLY A 159 20.32 2.44 -1.51
C GLY A 159 19.77 3.46 -0.52
N HIS A 160 20.63 3.94 0.38
CA HIS A 160 20.27 4.99 1.34
C HIS A 160 21.32 6.09 1.25
N SER A 161 20.89 7.33 1.00
CA SER A 161 21.76 8.48 1.18
C SER A 161 21.83 8.78 2.68
N ILE A 162 23.04 8.88 3.22
CA ILE A 162 23.31 9.32 4.59
C ILE A 162 23.52 10.83 4.59
#